data_AF-A0A1H8KI33-F1
#
_entry.id   AF-A0A1H8KI33-F1
#
_cell.length_a   1.000
_cell.length_b   1.000
_cell.length_c   1.000
_cell.angle_alpha   90.00
_cell.angle_beta   90.00
_cell.angle_gamma   90.00
#
_symmetry.space_group_name_H-M   'P 1'
#
loop_
_entity.id
_entity.type
_entity.pdbx_description
1 polymer ?
#
loop_
_entity_poly.entity_id
_entity_poly.type
_entity_poly.pdbx_seq_one_letter_code
_entity_poly.pdbx_strand_id
1 'polypeptide(L)'
;MVNYIIRVAFDDPDSQTYHRLAVELAKYNIAGAIKADDGKGYYLPPGEFCYSGVEPINEVRDAIHRFAQTISAGSSVLVTEATTVSWSGLNPVEAVEPVEEQKATGG
;
A
#
# COMPACT_ATOMS: atom_id res chain seq x y z
N MET A 1 5.18 15.57 5.94
CA MET A 1 4.45 14.32 5.65
C MET A 1 5.44 13.20 5.84
N VAL A 2 5.10 12.21 6.66
CA VAL A 2 5.94 11.07 6.99
C VAL A 2 5.52 9.91 6.11
N ASN A 3 6.48 9.17 5.56
CA ASN A 3 6.20 7.96 4.79
C ASN A 3 6.36 6.76 5.71
N TYR A 4 5.36 5.89 5.71
CA TYR A 4 5.32 4.68 6.48
C TYR A 4 5.28 3.47 5.57
N ILE A 5 6.07 2.46 5.93
CA ILE A 5 5.91 1.09 5.43
C ILE A 5 5.22 0.30 6.54
N ILE A 6 4.12 -0.33 6.19
CA ILE A 6 3.23 -1.05 7.11
C ILE A 6 3.28 -2.52 6.73
N ARG A 7 3.49 -3.39 7.72
CA ARG A 7 3.37 -4.83 7.57
C ARG A 7 2.29 -5.34 8.51
N VAL A 8 1.35 -6.08 7.95
CA VAL A 8 0.27 -6.77 8.66
C VAL A 8 0.47 -8.27 8.46
N ALA A 9 0.47 -9.01 9.56
CA ALA A 9 0.45 -10.47 9.56
C ALA A 9 -0.80 -10.95 10.29
N PHE A 10 -1.27 -12.13 9.91
CA PHE A 10 -2.34 -12.85 10.59
C PHE A 10 -1.84 -14.24 10.98
N ASP A 11 -2.34 -14.78 12.09
CA ASP A 11 -1.97 -16.11 12.57
C ASP A 11 -2.43 -17.22 11.61
N ASP A 12 -3.63 -17.07 11.03
CA ASP A 12 -4.22 -18.03 10.07
C ASP A 12 -5.01 -17.29 8.96
N PRO A 13 -4.33 -16.69 7.97
CA PRO A 13 -4.98 -16.00 6.87
C PRO A 13 -5.56 -17.00 5.85
N ASP A 14 -6.83 -16.81 5.48
CA ASP A 14 -7.38 -17.48 4.31
C ASP A 14 -6.90 -16.81 3.00
N SER A 15 -7.23 -17.44 1.86
CA SER A 15 -6.79 -16.96 0.55
C SER A 15 -7.28 -15.56 0.18
N GLN A 16 -8.26 -15.02 0.91
CA GLN A 16 -8.87 -13.71 0.66
C GLN A 16 -8.57 -12.67 1.76
N THR A 17 -7.95 -13.06 2.87
CA THR A 17 -7.68 -12.17 4.01
C THR A 17 -6.92 -10.92 3.58
N TYR A 18 -5.80 -11.08 2.87
CA TYR A 18 -4.99 -9.94 2.43
C TYR A 18 -5.67 -9.11 1.31
N HIS A 19 -6.46 -9.75 0.45
CA HIS A 19 -7.23 -9.03 -0.56
C HIS A 19 -8.29 -8.12 0.08
N ARG A 20 -9.08 -8.67 1.02
CA ARG A 20 -10.07 -7.89 1.78
C ARG A 20 -9.42 -6.75 2.55
N LEU A 21 -8.29 -7.00 3.21
CA LEU A 21 -7.53 -5.96 3.90
C LEU A 21 -7.09 -4.86 2.94
N ALA A 22 -6.52 -5.20 1.79
CA ALA A 22 -6.07 -4.22 0.79
C ALA A 22 -7.22 -3.36 0.26
N VAL A 23 -8.38 -3.96 -0.01
CA VAL A 23 -9.60 -3.23 -0.46
C VAL A 23 -10.08 -2.25 0.60
N GLU A 24 -10.08 -2.63 1.87
CA GLU A 24 -10.50 -1.74 2.95
C GLU A 24 -9.49 -0.62 3.20
N LEU A 25 -8.19 -0.93 3.21
CA LEU A 25 -7.13 0.06 3.43
C LEU A 25 -7.02 1.10 2.30
N ALA A 26 -7.31 0.70 1.06
CA ALA A 26 -7.31 1.62 -0.08
C ALA A 26 -8.30 2.79 0.09
N LYS A 27 -9.40 2.60 0.85
CA LYS A 27 -10.37 3.67 1.16
C LYS A 27 -9.78 4.79 2.01
N TYR A 28 -8.63 4.55 2.64
CA TYR A 28 -7.92 5.49 3.51
C TYR A 28 -6.57 5.95 2.91
N ASN A 29 -6.37 5.80 1.60
CA ASN A 29 -5.12 6.10 0.91
C ASN A 29 -3.91 5.29 1.41
N ILE A 30 -4.16 4.09 1.95
CA ILE A 30 -3.11 3.15 2.34
C ILE A 30 -2.99 2.13 1.21
N ALA A 31 -1.87 2.20 0.49
CA ALA A 31 -1.72 1.54 -0.80
C ALA A 31 -0.92 0.24 -0.69
N GLY A 32 -1.31 -0.78 -1.46
CA GLY A 32 -0.52 -2.00 -1.68
C GLY A 32 0.59 -1.84 -2.73
N ALA A 33 0.98 -0.61 -3.04
CA ALA A 33 2.04 -0.30 -3.99
C ALA A 33 2.81 0.92 -3.51
N ILE A 34 4.12 0.94 -3.73
CA ILE A 34 5.03 1.99 -3.26
C ILE A 34 5.80 2.60 -4.43
N LYS A 35 6.05 3.91 -4.38
CA LYS A 35 7.03 4.56 -5.25
C LYS A 35 8.40 4.54 -4.58
N ALA A 36 9.38 3.91 -5.20
CA ALA A 36 10.75 3.89 -4.71
C ALA A 36 11.51 5.16 -5.14
N ASP A 37 12.68 5.36 -4.54
CA ASP A 37 13.52 6.55 -4.81
C ASP A 37 14.10 6.57 -6.22
N ASP A 38 14.10 5.43 -6.93
CA ASP A 38 14.47 5.34 -8.34
C ASP A 38 13.39 5.88 -9.30
N GLY A 39 12.26 6.33 -8.75
CA GLY A 39 11.13 6.91 -9.48
C GLY A 39 10.10 5.90 -9.94
N LYS A 40 10.32 4.60 -9.77
CA LYS A 40 9.41 3.53 -10.22
C LYS A 40 8.41 3.14 -9.13
N GLY A 41 7.22 2.74 -9.57
CA GLY A 41 6.20 2.15 -8.71
C GLY A 41 6.34 0.63 -8.67
N TYR A 42 6.12 0.03 -7.49
CA TYR A 42 6.19 -1.41 -7.29
C TYR A 42 4.99 -1.91 -6.48
N TYR A 43 4.44 -3.06 -6.86
CA TYR A 43 3.47 -3.77 -6.02
C TYR A 43 4.18 -4.36 -4.81
N LEU A 44 3.63 -4.09 -3.62
CA LEU A 44 4.14 -4.66 -2.37
C LEU A 44 3.66 -6.10 -2.20
N PRO A 45 4.42 -6.96 -1.48
CA PRO A 45 3.96 -8.29 -1.11
C PRO A 45 2.63 -8.27 -0.32
N PRO A 46 1.84 -9.35 -0.35
CA PRO A 46 0.63 -9.44 0.47
C PRO A 46 0.91 -9.16 1.96
N GLY A 47 0.10 -8.28 2.55
CA GLY A 47 0.28 -7.84 3.92
C GLY A 47 1.21 -6.64 4.09
N GLU A 48 1.87 -6.18 3.03
CA GLU A 48 2.69 -4.96 3.05
C GLU A 48 1.99 -3.80 2.32
N PHE A 49 2.05 -2.63 2.93
CA PHE A 49 1.39 -1.42 2.47
C PHE A 49 2.26 -0.20 2.70
N CYS A 50 1.98 0.89 2.00
CA CYS A 50 2.57 2.19 2.30
C CYS A 50 1.50 3.24 2.58
N TYR A 51 1.87 4.21 3.42
CA TYR A 51 1.04 5.34 3.77
C TYR A 51 1.90 6.60 3.91
N SER A 52 1.43 7.71 3.34
CA SER A 52 2.06 9.03 3.51
C SER A 52 1.08 9.95 4.23
N GLY A 53 1.43 10.39 5.43
CA GLY A 53 0.51 11.11 6.32
C GLY A 53 1.19 12.12 7.23
N VAL A 54 0.43 12.66 8.18
CA VAL A 54 0.92 13.58 9.24
C VAL A 54 0.71 13.01 10.64
N GLU A 55 0.01 11.88 10.73
CA GLU A 55 -0.36 11.16 11.92
C GLU A 55 0.89 10.57 12.59
N PRO A 56 0.96 10.56 13.93
CA PRO A 56 2.00 9.88 14.66
C PRO A 56 2.02 8.38 14.36
N ILE A 57 3.22 7.79 14.30
CA ILE A 57 3.42 6.37 13.96
C ILE A 57 2.59 5.39 14.81
N ASN A 58 2.41 5.70 16.11
CA ASN A 58 1.60 4.87 17.01
C ASN A 58 0.11 4.92 16.67
N GLU A 59 -0.40 6.07 16.24
CA GLU A 59 -1.81 6.21 15.83
C GLU A 59 -2.07 5.44 14.52
N VAL A 60 -1.12 5.52 13.57
CA VAL A 60 -1.17 4.71 12.34
C VAL A 60 -1.18 3.23 12.70
N ARG A 61 -0.25 2.75 13.54
CA ARG A 61 -0.20 1.34 13.98
C ARG A 61 -1.52 0.90 14.61
N ASP A 62 -2.04 1.65 15.57
CA ASP A 62 -3.22 1.27 16.35
C ASP A 62 -4.50 1.34 15.51
N ALA A 63 -4.58 2.25 14.53
CA ALA A 63 -5.66 2.26 13.55
C ALA A 63 -5.62 1.02 12.65
N ILE A 64 -4.45 0.70 12.08
CA ILE A 64 -4.29 -0.47 11.21
C ILE A 64 -4.54 -1.76 11.96
N HIS A 65 -4.07 -1.88 13.21
CA HIS A 65 -4.32 -3.07 14.01
C HIS A 65 -5.80 -3.27 14.27
N ARG A 66 -6.53 -2.22 14.67
CA ARG A 66 -7.99 -2.27 14.86
C ARG A 66 -8.71 -2.66 13.57
N PHE A 67 -8.33 -2.11 12.42
CA PHE A 67 -8.90 -2.49 11.13
C PHE A 67 -8.60 -3.94 10.75
N ALA A 68 -7.35 -4.39 10.91
CA ALA A 68 -6.98 -5.76 10.62
C ALA A 68 -7.80 -6.76 11.45
N GLN A 69 -8.08 -6.44 12.72
CA GLN A 69 -8.95 -7.25 13.60
C GLN A 69 -10.40 -7.33 13.12
N THR A 70 -10.90 -6.40 12.30
CA THR A 70 -12.24 -6.53 11.69
C THR A 70 -12.25 -7.44 10.47
N ILE A 71 -11.08 -7.75 9.89
CA ILE A 71 -10.94 -8.67 8.76
C ILE A 71 -10.78 -10.10 9.25
N SER A 72 -9.86 -10.31 10.19
CA SER A 72 -9.62 -11.59 10.84
C SER A 72 -9.00 -11.37 12.22
N ALA A 73 -9.32 -12.25 13.16
CA ALA A 73 -8.70 -12.26 14.48
C ALA A 73 -7.21 -12.65 14.38
N GLY A 74 -6.44 -12.34 15.43
CA GLY A 74 -5.03 -12.74 15.48
C GLY A 74 -4.14 -11.98 14.49
N SER A 75 -4.30 -10.65 14.40
CA SER A 75 -3.44 -9.79 13.61
C SER A 75 -2.29 -9.18 14.41
N SER A 76 -1.15 -9.02 13.75
CA SER A 76 0.03 -8.29 14.22
C SER A 76 0.40 -7.20 13.21
N VAL A 77 0.80 -6.02 13.70
CA VAL A 77 1.13 -4.87 12.84
C VAL A 77 2.49 -4.28 13.23
N LEU A 78 3.34 -4.10 12.22
CA LEU A 78 4.57 -3.30 12.28
C LEU A 78 4.40 -2.08 11.39
N VAL A 79 4.77 -0.91 11.90
CA VAL A 79 4.85 0.34 11.12
C VAL A 79 6.26 0.87 11.24
N THR A 80 6.87 1.20 10.10
CA THR A 80 8.23 1.75 10.02
C THR A 80 8.18 3.08 9.29
N GLU A 81 8.77 4.11 9.88
CA GLU A 81 9.03 5.37 9.18
C GLU A 81 10.20 5.18 8.19
N ALA A 82 9.98 5.55 6.94
CA ALA A 82 10.95 5.42 5.86
C ALA A 82 11.29 6.79 5.27
N THR A 83 12.57 7.14 5.29
CA THR A 83 13.11 8.33 4.62
C THR A 83 13.58 8.03 3.20
N THR A 84 14.07 6.82 2.97
CA THR A 84 14.56 6.34 1.66
C THR A 84 14.08 4.93 1.41
N VAL A 85 13.74 4.61 0.16
CA VAL A 85 13.19 3.31 -0.22
C VAL A 85 13.84 2.82 -1.52
N SER A 86 14.40 1.61 -1.47
CA SER A 86 14.97 0.91 -2.62
C SER A 86 14.50 -0.54 -2.61
N TRP A 87 14.11 -1.04 -3.79
CA TRP A 87 13.57 -2.39 -3.95
C TRP A 87 14.19 -3.09 -5.16
N SER A 88 14.24 -4.42 -5.10
CA SER A 88 14.64 -5.30 -6.19
C SER A 88 13.76 -6.55 -6.20
N GLY A 89 13.44 -7.06 -7.39
CA GLY A 89 12.64 -8.28 -7.56
C GLY A 89 11.13 -8.14 -7.38
N LEU A 90 10.60 -6.93 -7.19
CA LEU A 90 9.16 -6.66 -7.16
C LEU A 90 8.60 -6.39 -8.57
N ASN A 91 7.31 -6.70 -8.75
CA ASN A 91 6.60 -6.38 -9.98
C ASN A 91 6.37 -4.87 -10.10
N PRO A 92 6.75 -4.23 -11.22
CA PRO A 92 6.50 -2.82 -11.42
C PRO A 92 5.00 -2.55 -11.58
N VAL A 93 4.55 -1.38 -11.12
CA VAL A 93 3.25 -0.84 -11.51
C VAL A 93 3.43 -0.26 -12.90
N GLU A 94 2.77 -0.84 -13.90
CA GLU A 94 2.83 -0.31 -15.27
C GLU A 94 2.30 1.14 -15.27
N ALA A 95 3.08 2.04 -15.87
CA ALA A 95 2.60 3.39 -16.11
C ALA A 95 1.47 3.30 -17.12
N VAL A 96 0.27 3.77 -16.75
CA VAL A 96 -0.79 3.98 -17.73
C VAL A 96 -0.33 5.13 -18.61
N GLU A 97 0.14 4.84 -19.82
CA GLU A 97 0.46 5.85 -20.82
C GLU A 97 -0.77 6.75 -21.02
N PRO A 98 -0.65 8.09 -20.97
CA PRO A 98 -1.77 8.97 -21.24
C PRO A 98 -2.23 8.73 -22.68
N VAL A 99 -3.53 8.48 -22.86
CA VAL A 99 -4.13 8.33 -24.19
C VAL A 99 -3.86 9.61 -24.97
N GLU A 100 -3.04 9.55 -26.02
CA GLU A 100 -2.86 10.66 -26.95
C GLU A 100 -4.23 11.02 -27.53
N GLU A 101 -4.70 12.24 -27.23
CA GLU A 101 -5.90 12.82 -27.80
C GLU A 101 -5.72 12.90 -29.33
N GLN A 102 -6.35 11.96 -30.05
CA GLN A 102 -6.40 12.00 -31.50
C GLN A 102 -7.04 13.32 -31.92
N LYS A 103 -6.22 14.25 -32.43
CA LYS A 103 -6.70 15.45 -33.11
C LYS A 103 -7.56 15.00 -34.28
N ALA A 104 -8.88 15.12 -34.10
CA ALA A 104 -9.85 15.06 -35.19
C ALA A 104 -9.47 16.15 -36.20
N THR A 105 -8.78 15.73 -37.25
CA THR A 105 -8.54 16.54 -38.44
C THR A 105 -9.53 16.04 -39.47
N GLY A 106 -10.55 16.83 -39.74
CA GLY A 106 -11.55 16.57 -40.77
C GLY A 106 -12.68 17.57 -40.57
N GLY A 107 -13.08 18.37 -41.55
CA GLY A 107 -12.75 18.45 -42.96
C GLY A 107 -13.81 19.34 -43.59
#